data_AF-A0A1B9S7S0-F1
#
_entry.id   AF-A0A1B9S7S0-F1
#
_cell.length_a   1.000
_cell.length_b   1.000
_cell.length_c   1.000
_cell.angle_alpha   90.00
_cell.angle_beta   90.00
_cell.angle_gamma   90.00
#
_symmetry.space_group_name_H-M   'P 1'
#
loop_
_entity.id
_entity.type
_entity.pdbx_description
1 polymer ?
#
loop_
_entity_poly.entity_id
_entity_poly.type
_entity_poly.pdbx_seq_one_letter_code
_entity_poly.pdbx_strand_id
1 'polypeptide(L)'
;MSPDFAPQTTTRLKDVLRSLRYTLRKGRDTVKETAPRRLPAPASEIALSALGEIEVFARNVDQIACKLAHSVVDDSAEIKSFSDVIASARPQYEFSIAFYETTKIVLGRLGARRTLINQSAALRAFGRMAASHDVYHLAAQLTVLLADEGSITIDQIDNRSLVTRPELIVVAVFAGMLSLLAEQDDADREAMIFAATDIAVALREKIMDSYQKRDASALAALFERCASHV
;
A
#
# COMPACT_ATOMS: atom_id res chain seq x y z
N MET A 1 -12.55 -28.95 18.19
CA MET A 1 -11.22 -28.34 17.95
C MET A 1 -11.23 -27.80 16.54
N SER A 2 -11.60 -26.54 16.37
CA SER A 2 -11.51 -25.85 15.07
C SER A 2 -10.07 -25.42 14.85
N PRO A 3 -9.49 -25.65 13.66
CA PRO A 3 -8.14 -25.17 13.37
C PRO A 3 -8.16 -23.64 13.32
N ASP A 4 -7.38 -23.05 14.22
CA ASP A 4 -7.14 -21.61 14.32
C ASP A 4 -6.26 -21.20 13.13
N PHE A 5 -6.87 -20.86 12.00
CA PHE A 5 -6.15 -20.30 10.86
C PHE A 5 -5.72 -18.88 11.21
N ALA A 6 -4.50 -18.75 11.70
CA ALA A 6 -3.92 -17.49 12.12
C ALA A 6 -4.02 -16.41 11.00
N PRO A 7 -4.48 -15.18 11.33
CA PRO A 7 -4.64 -14.08 10.36
C PRO A 7 -3.31 -13.61 9.74
N GLN A 8 -2.17 -13.99 10.31
CA GLN A 8 -0.84 -13.66 9.78
C GLN A 8 -0.48 -14.50 8.55
N THR A 9 -0.97 -15.74 8.48
CA THR A 9 -0.66 -16.65 7.36
C THR A 9 -1.42 -16.23 6.11
N THR A 10 -2.66 -15.77 6.28
CA THR A 10 -3.52 -15.32 5.19
C THR A 10 -3.06 -13.98 4.61
N THR A 11 -2.61 -13.03 5.44
CA THR A 11 -2.06 -11.74 4.98
C THR A 11 -0.75 -11.92 4.22
N ARG A 12 0.19 -12.74 4.74
CA ARG A 12 1.41 -13.10 4.02
C ARG A 12 1.13 -13.78 2.69
N LEU A 13 0.17 -14.72 2.66
CA LEU A 13 -0.23 -15.39 1.43
C LEU A 13 -0.80 -14.40 0.40
N LYS A 14 -1.66 -13.46 0.83
CA LYS A 14 -2.19 -12.41 -0.04
C LYS A 14 -1.07 -11.54 -0.63
N ASP A 15 -0.09 -11.14 0.18
CA ASP A 15 1.04 -10.34 -0.30
C ASP A 15 1.94 -11.11 -1.27
N VAL A 16 2.19 -12.40 -1.01
CA VAL A 16 2.91 -13.28 -1.93
C VAL A 16 2.16 -13.39 -3.27
N LEU A 17 0.83 -13.59 -3.24
CA LEU A 17 0.01 -13.66 -4.45
C LEU A 17 -0.01 -12.33 -5.21
N ARG A 18 -0.08 -11.19 -4.51
CA ARG A 18 0.00 -9.85 -5.12
C ARG A 18 1.37 -9.60 -5.72
N SER A 19 2.45 -9.96 -5.02
CA SER A 19 3.82 -9.85 -5.50
C SER A 19 4.06 -10.73 -6.73
N LEU A 20 3.55 -11.96 -6.74
CA LEU A 20 3.58 -12.86 -7.89
C LEU A 20 2.83 -12.26 -9.07
N ARG A 21 1.60 -11.80 -8.87
CA ARG A 21 0.79 -11.14 -9.91
C ARG A 21 1.48 -9.89 -10.44
N TYR A 22 2.07 -9.10 -9.57
CA TYR A 22 2.83 -7.90 -9.92
C TYR A 22 4.05 -8.26 -10.78
N THR A 23 4.83 -9.26 -10.36
CA THR A 23 6.01 -9.75 -11.08
C THR A 23 5.64 -10.32 -12.45
N LEU A 24 4.57 -11.12 -12.53
CA LEU A 24 4.07 -11.65 -13.80
C LEU A 24 3.61 -10.55 -14.75
N ARG A 25 2.87 -9.55 -14.24
CA ARG A 25 2.42 -8.40 -15.04
C ARG A 25 3.60 -7.58 -15.54
N LYS A 26 4.59 -7.32 -14.68
CA LYS A 26 5.82 -6.63 -15.04
C LYS A 26 6.63 -7.40 -16.09
N GLY A 27 6.84 -8.71 -15.88
CA GLY A 27 7.55 -9.57 -16.82
C GLY A 27 6.86 -9.62 -18.19
N ARG A 28 5.53 -9.73 -18.24
CA ARG A 28 4.76 -9.69 -19.49
C ARG A 28 4.95 -8.37 -20.23
N ASP A 29 4.91 -7.25 -19.51
CA ASP A 29 5.02 -5.93 -20.13
C ASP A 29 6.46 -5.67 -20.62
N THR A 30 7.49 -6.15 -19.89
CA THR A 30 8.88 -6.15 -20.36
C THR A 30 9.05 -7.02 -21.61
N VAL A 31 8.51 -8.24 -21.64
CA VAL A 31 8.56 -9.11 -22.83
C VAL A 31 7.83 -8.46 -24.01
N LYS A 32 6.72 -7.76 -23.78
CA LYS A 32 6.00 -7.04 -24.84
C LYS A 32 6.78 -5.85 -25.38
N GLU A 33 7.55 -5.16 -24.53
CA GLU A 33 8.40 -4.02 -24.90
C GLU A 33 9.73 -4.45 -25.54
N THR A 34 10.25 -5.63 -25.23
CA THR A 34 11.56 -6.12 -25.72
C THR A 34 11.48 -7.27 -26.73
N ALA A 35 10.31 -7.85 -27.00
CA ALA A 35 10.18 -8.95 -27.95
C ALA A 35 10.45 -8.47 -29.40
N PRO A 36 11.48 -9.01 -30.08
CA PRO A 36 11.58 -8.88 -31.52
C PRO A 36 10.36 -9.57 -32.13
N ARG A 37 9.62 -8.89 -33.01
CA ARG A 37 8.41 -9.43 -33.67
C ARG A 37 8.63 -10.69 -34.52
N ARG A 38 9.82 -11.29 -34.52
CA ARG A 38 10.14 -12.60 -35.11
C ARG A 38 11.32 -13.21 -34.34
N LEU A 39 11.03 -14.01 -33.31
CA LEU A 39 12.03 -14.92 -32.76
C LEU A 39 12.09 -16.17 -33.65
N PRO A 40 13.24 -16.53 -34.25
CA PRO A 40 13.39 -17.79 -34.96
C PRO A 40 13.36 -18.97 -33.97
N ALA A 41 12.81 -20.11 -34.39
CA ALA A 41 12.89 -21.36 -33.63
C ALA A 41 14.37 -21.72 -33.38
N PRO A 42 14.79 -22.17 -32.18
CA PRO A 42 14.03 -22.93 -31.16
C PRO A 42 13.55 -22.13 -29.93
N ALA A 43 13.79 -20.82 -29.87
CA ALA A 43 13.42 -20.00 -28.69
C ALA A 43 11.89 -19.83 -28.53
N SER A 44 11.14 -19.88 -29.64
CA SER A 44 9.66 -19.84 -29.64
C SER A 44 9.02 -21.10 -29.05
N GLU A 45 9.66 -22.26 -29.20
CA GLU A 45 9.12 -23.54 -28.70
C GLU A 45 9.30 -23.67 -27.18
N ILE A 46 10.45 -23.20 -26.65
CA ILE A 46 10.69 -23.13 -25.20
C ILE A 46 9.75 -22.09 -24.55
N ALA A 47 9.51 -20.96 -25.21
CA ALA A 47 8.57 -19.94 -24.73
C ALA A 47 7.10 -20.43 -24.73
N LEU A 48 6.68 -21.23 -25.72
CA LEU A 48 5.33 -21.79 -25.78
C LEU A 48 5.13 -22.97 -24.82
N SER A 49 6.16 -23.80 -24.59
CA SER A 49 6.09 -24.91 -23.60
C SER A 49 5.99 -24.39 -22.16
N ALA A 50 6.68 -23.28 -21.84
CA ALA A 50 6.56 -22.60 -20.55
C ALA A 50 5.20 -21.90 -20.35
N LEU A 51 4.52 -21.49 -21.43
CA LEU A 51 3.17 -20.92 -21.36
C LEU A 51 2.07 -22.00 -21.19
N GLY A 52 2.28 -23.20 -21.73
CA GLY A 52 1.37 -24.34 -21.56
C GLY A 52 1.31 -24.91 -20.13
N GLU A 53 2.44 -24.89 -19.40
CA GLU A 53 2.47 -25.29 -17.98
C GLU A 53 1.81 -24.25 -17.06
N ILE A 54 1.77 -22.97 -17.45
CA ILE A 54 1.08 -21.89 -16.73
C ILE A 54 -0.45 -21.99 -16.87
N GLU A 55 -0.97 -22.49 -18.01
CA GLU A 55 -2.42 -22.69 -18.22
C GLU A 55 -3.02 -23.82 -17.37
N VAL A 56 -2.22 -24.81 -16.96
CA VAL A 56 -2.66 -25.85 -16.01
C VAL A 56 -2.73 -25.30 -14.59
N PHE A 57 -1.87 -24.33 -14.23
CA PHE A 57 -1.96 -23.60 -12.97
C PHE A 57 -3.13 -22.60 -12.94
N ALA A 58 -3.50 -22.00 -14.07
CA ALA A 58 -4.63 -21.08 -14.18
C ALA A 58 -5.98 -21.74 -13.82
N ARG A 59 -6.18 -23.01 -14.18
CA ARG A 59 -7.41 -23.77 -13.85
C ARG A 59 -7.55 -24.09 -12.35
N ASN A 60 -6.44 -24.23 -11.61
CA ASN A 60 -6.47 -24.38 -10.15
C ASN A 60 -6.62 -23.04 -9.42
N VAL A 61 -6.20 -21.93 -10.05
CA VAL A 61 -6.42 -20.57 -9.50
C VAL A 61 -7.90 -20.19 -9.56
N ASP A 62 -8.67 -20.61 -10.57
CA ASP A 62 -10.12 -20.33 -10.63
C ASP A 62 -10.90 -20.94 -9.45
N GLN A 63 -10.49 -22.12 -8.94
CA GLN A 63 -11.12 -22.69 -7.74
C GLN A 63 -10.79 -21.94 -6.45
N ILE A 64 -9.60 -21.33 -6.36
CA ILE A 64 -9.19 -20.48 -5.24
C ILE A 64 -9.82 -19.08 -5.36
N ALA A 65 -9.96 -18.57 -6.59
CA ALA A 65 -10.65 -17.33 -6.90
C ALA A 65 -12.16 -17.44 -6.63
N CYS A 66 -12.81 -18.58 -6.90
CA CYS A 66 -14.22 -18.79 -6.60
C CYS A 66 -14.52 -18.82 -5.09
N LYS A 67 -13.60 -19.34 -4.26
CA LYS A 67 -13.71 -19.28 -2.79
C LYS A 67 -13.42 -17.88 -2.22
N LEU A 68 -12.65 -17.06 -2.94
CA LEU A 68 -12.40 -15.66 -2.58
C LEU A 68 -13.48 -14.71 -3.12
N ALA A 69 -14.09 -15.01 -4.26
CA ALA A 69 -15.16 -14.22 -4.86
C ALA A 69 -16.44 -14.23 -4.01
N HIS A 70 -16.71 -15.32 -3.28
CA HIS A 70 -17.80 -15.38 -2.31
C HIS A 70 -17.50 -14.62 -1.00
N SER A 71 -16.28 -14.11 -0.79
CA SER A 71 -15.93 -13.27 0.36
C SER A 71 -15.76 -11.78 -0.02
N VAL A 72 -16.03 -11.40 -1.27
CA VAL A 72 -15.73 -10.06 -1.82
C VAL A 72 -17.00 -9.33 -2.29
N VAL A 73 -18.19 -9.90 -2.04
CA VAL A 73 -19.46 -9.26 -2.40
C VAL A 73 -20.15 -8.56 -1.22
N ASP A 74 -19.63 -8.70 0.02
CA ASP A 74 -20.12 -7.93 1.17
C ASP A 74 -19.08 -6.93 1.67
N ASP A 75 -19.53 -5.68 1.73
CA ASP A 75 -19.00 -4.47 2.34
C ASP A 75 -17.68 -3.87 1.81
N SER A 76 -17.81 -2.64 1.33
CA SER A 76 -16.76 -1.63 1.44
C SER A 76 -16.32 -1.56 2.90
N ALA A 77 -15.25 -2.27 3.26
CA ALA A 77 -14.70 -2.22 4.61
C ALA A 77 -14.45 -0.76 4.98
N GLU A 78 -15.23 -0.26 5.92
CA GLU A 78 -15.16 1.12 6.38
C GLU A 78 -13.73 1.42 6.85
N ILE A 79 -13.10 2.43 6.26
CA ILE A 79 -11.75 2.83 6.63
C ILE A 79 -11.82 3.50 8.00
N LYS A 80 -11.47 2.76 9.05
CA LYS A 80 -11.48 3.24 10.43
C LYS A 80 -10.52 4.40 10.64
N SER A 81 -10.86 5.30 11.57
CA SER A 81 -9.94 6.35 12.03
C SER A 81 -8.72 5.71 12.70
N PHE A 82 -7.61 6.45 12.78
CA PHE A 82 -6.41 5.94 13.41
C PHE A 82 -6.65 5.64 14.90
N SER A 83 -7.46 6.46 15.57
CA SER A 83 -7.91 6.26 16.95
C SER A 83 -8.69 4.95 17.11
N ASP A 84 -9.64 4.67 16.23
CA ASP A 84 -10.44 3.43 16.26
C ASP A 84 -9.60 2.20 15.94
N VAL A 85 -8.62 2.34 15.04
CA VAL A 85 -7.64 1.30 14.73
C VAL A 85 -6.86 0.93 15.98
N ILE A 86 -6.32 1.93 16.70
CA ILE A 86 -5.54 1.70 17.93
C ILE A 86 -6.40 1.08 19.03
N ALA A 87 -7.66 1.51 19.17
CA ALA A 87 -8.58 1.00 20.19
C ALA A 87 -9.15 -0.40 19.87
N SER A 88 -8.95 -0.90 18.66
CA SER A 88 -9.52 -2.19 18.23
C SER A 88 -8.89 -3.39 18.94
N ALA A 89 -9.60 -4.52 18.94
CA ALA A 89 -9.09 -5.78 19.49
C ALA A 89 -7.88 -6.36 18.72
N ARG A 90 -7.62 -5.89 17.49
CA ARG A 90 -6.54 -6.35 16.61
C ARG A 90 -5.91 -5.16 15.86
N PRO A 91 -5.24 -4.23 16.58
CA PRO A 91 -4.84 -2.93 16.03
C PRO A 91 -3.86 -3.03 14.86
N GLN A 92 -2.94 -4.02 14.89
CA GLN A 92 -2.02 -4.24 13.77
C GLN A 92 -2.79 -4.61 12.48
N TYR A 93 -3.80 -5.48 12.60
CA TYR A 93 -4.58 -5.97 11.47
C TYR A 93 -5.44 -4.87 10.87
N GLU A 94 -6.18 -4.16 11.72
CA GLU A 94 -7.00 -3.02 11.31
C GLU A 94 -6.15 -1.92 10.66
N PHE A 95 -4.98 -1.63 11.24
CA PHE A 95 -4.02 -0.70 10.64
C PHE A 95 -3.59 -1.14 9.24
N SER A 96 -3.26 -2.42 9.05
CA SER A 96 -2.80 -2.93 7.76
C SER A 96 -3.87 -2.86 6.66
N ILE A 97 -5.15 -2.90 7.02
CA ILE A 97 -6.27 -2.71 6.10
C ILE A 97 -6.43 -1.22 5.79
N ALA A 98 -6.55 -0.40 6.84
CA ALA A 98 -6.76 1.04 6.71
C ALA A 98 -5.62 1.70 5.91
N PHE A 99 -4.36 1.34 6.21
CA PHE A 99 -3.19 1.80 5.47
C PHE A 99 -3.24 1.36 4.01
N TYR A 100 -3.63 0.12 3.72
CA TYR A 100 -3.67 -0.40 2.35
C TYR A 100 -4.69 0.33 1.48
N GLU A 101 -5.94 0.44 1.95
CA GLU A 101 -7.01 1.07 1.16
C GLU A 101 -6.73 2.57 0.96
N THR A 102 -6.30 3.26 2.01
CA THR A 102 -5.97 4.67 1.96
C THR A 102 -4.78 4.94 1.01
N THR A 103 -3.68 4.22 1.19
CA THR A 103 -2.46 4.42 0.39
C THR A 103 -2.69 4.11 -1.08
N LYS A 104 -3.58 3.15 -1.40
CA LYS A 104 -3.97 2.86 -2.78
C LYS A 104 -4.62 4.07 -3.46
N ILE A 105 -5.50 4.77 -2.77
CA ILE A 105 -6.17 5.99 -3.26
C ILE A 105 -5.14 7.12 -3.43
N VAL A 106 -4.31 7.35 -2.41
CA VAL A 106 -3.22 8.35 -2.43
C VAL A 106 -2.28 8.13 -3.62
N LEU A 107 -1.78 6.90 -3.80
CA LEU A 107 -0.86 6.57 -4.89
C LEU A 107 -1.50 6.77 -6.27
N GLY A 108 -2.79 6.44 -6.40
CA GLY A 108 -3.56 6.72 -7.61
C GLY A 108 -3.60 8.22 -7.92
N ARG A 109 -3.88 9.05 -6.92
CA ARG A 109 -3.91 10.52 -7.05
C ARG A 109 -2.54 11.11 -7.39
N LEU A 110 -1.47 10.57 -6.83
CA LEU A 110 -0.09 11.00 -7.13
C LEU A 110 0.42 10.52 -8.50
N GLY A 111 -0.41 9.82 -9.28
CA GLY A 111 -0.07 9.32 -10.61
C GLY A 111 0.84 8.09 -10.58
N ALA A 112 0.96 7.41 -9.45
CA ALA A 112 1.70 6.16 -9.36
C ALA A 112 0.91 5.04 -10.04
N ARG A 113 1.53 4.37 -11.01
CA ARG A 113 0.96 3.23 -11.73
C ARG A 113 1.76 1.98 -11.42
N ARG A 114 1.07 0.83 -11.44
CA ARG A 114 1.66 -0.47 -11.10
C ARG A 114 2.37 -0.40 -9.75
N THR A 115 1.59 -0.16 -8.70
CA THR A 115 2.07 -0.12 -7.33
C THR A 115 1.82 -1.45 -6.63
N LEU A 116 2.70 -1.82 -5.72
CA LEU A 116 2.51 -2.92 -4.78
C LEU A 116 2.60 -2.35 -3.37
N ILE A 117 1.56 -2.58 -2.57
CA ILE A 117 1.51 -2.19 -1.15
C ILE A 117 1.58 -3.48 -0.34
N ASN A 118 2.56 -3.57 0.58
CA ASN A 118 2.86 -4.75 1.38
C ASN A 118 2.18 -4.64 2.76
N GLN A 119 1.05 -5.32 2.95
CA GLN A 119 0.30 -5.28 4.20
C GLN A 119 1.08 -5.91 5.36
N SER A 120 1.91 -6.92 5.07
CA SER A 120 2.79 -7.54 6.05
C SER A 120 3.87 -6.59 6.55
N ALA A 121 4.33 -5.63 5.74
CA ALA A 121 5.21 -4.56 6.21
C ALA A 121 4.48 -3.61 7.16
N ALA A 122 3.24 -3.23 6.85
CA ALA A 122 2.43 -2.41 7.75
C ALA A 122 2.14 -3.09 9.09
N LEU A 123 1.82 -4.39 9.07
CA LEU A 123 1.67 -5.21 10.28
C LEU A 123 2.92 -5.20 11.16
N ARG A 124 4.09 -5.39 10.56
CA ARG A 124 5.37 -5.42 11.30
C ARG A 124 5.76 -4.05 11.82
N ALA A 125 5.62 -3.00 10.99
CA ALA A 125 5.91 -1.63 11.38
C ALA A 125 5.07 -1.24 12.60
N PHE A 126 3.76 -1.49 12.57
CA PHE A 126 2.88 -1.24 13.72
C PHE A 126 3.23 -2.10 14.94
N GLY A 127 3.52 -3.40 14.73
CA GLY A 127 3.91 -4.30 15.81
C GLY A 127 5.24 -3.96 16.49
N ARG A 128 6.10 -3.15 15.85
CA ARG A 128 7.39 -2.67 16.41
C ARG A 128 7.27 -1.40 17.22
N MET A 129 6.12 -0.73 17.19
CA MET A 129 5.96 0.53 17.90
C MET A 129 5.75 0.30 19.40
N ALA A 130 6.49 1.06 20.20
CA ALA A 130 6.21 1.17 21.63
C ALA A 130 4.86 1.90 21.81
N ALA A 131 4.13 1.58 22.88
CA ALA A 131 2.91 2.28 23.22
C ALA A 131 3.21 3.77 23.50
N SER A 132 3.06 4.62 22.48
CA SER A 132 3.02 6.08 22.61
C SER A 132 1.60 6.49 22.95
N HIS A 133 1.45 7.40 23.92
CA HIS A 133 0.15 8.01 24.23
C HIS A 133 -0.20 9.13 23.25
N ASP A 134 0.80 9.65 22.53
CA ASP A 134 0.60 10.65 21.48
C ASP A 134 0.44 9.97 20.12
N VAL A 135 -0.75 10.17 19.55
CA VAL A 135 -1.20 9.59 18.29
C VAL A 135 -0.44 10.16 17.08
N TYR A 136 -0.07 11.45 17.13
CA TYR A 136 0.68 12.11 16.06
C TYR A 136 2.14 11.66 16.07
N HIS A 137 2.72 11.48 17.26
CA HIS A 137 4.06 10.92 17.39
C HIS A 137 4.12 9.47 16.90
N LEU A 138 3.11 8.65 17.22
CA LEU A 138 3.01 7.29 16.69
C LEU A 138 2.91 7.29 15.15
N ALA A 139 2.10 8.17 14.57
CA ALA A 139 1.98 8.28 13.12
C ALA A 139 3.28 8.74 12.44
N ALA A 140 4.03 9.65 13.07
CA ALA A 140 5.36 10.06 12.61
C ALA A 140 6.37 8.90 12.61
N GLN A 141 6.42 8.11 13.68
CA GLN A 141 7.30 6.94 13.74
C GLN A 141 6.91 5.88 12.69
N LEU A 142 5.62 5.62 12.53
CA LEU A 142 5.10 4.73 11.48
C LEU A 142 5.47 5.21 10.09
N THR A 143 5.39 6.53 9.84
CA THR A 143 5.75 7.10 8.54
C THR A 143 7.20 6.80 8.16
N VAL A 144 8.13 6.98 9.11
CA VAL A 144 9.56 6.66 8.90
C VAL A 144 9.74 5.17 8.67
N LEU A 145 9.14 4.31 9.50
CA LEU A 145 9.28 2.86 9.37
C LEU A 145 8.70 2.31 8.07
N LEU A 146 7.52 2.77 7.67
CA LEU A 146 6.85 2.31 6.45
C LEU A 146 7.62 2.74 5.20
N ALA A 147 8.19 3.94 5.20
CA ALA A 147 9.04 4.40 4.11
C ALA A 147 10.32 3.55 3.99
N ASP A 148 10.94 3.19 5.12
CA ASP A 148 12.18 2.41 5.16
C ASP A 148 11.97 0.90 4.88
N GLU A 149 10.84 0.31 5.30
CA GLU A 149 10.60 -1.15 5.20
C GLU A 149 10.15 -1.64 3.81
N GLY A 150 10.17 -0.78 2.79
CA GLY A 150 9.70 -1.15 1.46
C GLY A 150 8.20 -1.51 1.45
N SER A 151 7.41 -0.81 2.28
CA SER A 151 5.95 -1.01 2.36
C SER A 151 5.25 -0.73 1.02
N ILE A 152 5.88 0.06 0.15
CA ILE A 152 5.38 0.42 -1.18
C ILE A 152 6.48 0.18 -2.21
N THR A 153 6.15 -0.51 -3.29
CA THR A 153 6.99 -0.60 -4.50
C THR A 153 6.27 0.07 -5.66
N ILE A 154 6.98 0.91 -6.42
CA ILE A 154 6.43 1.72 -7.51
C ILE A 154 7.22 1.46 -8.80
N ASP A 155 6.57 0.90 -9.80
CA ASP A 155 7.17 0.63 -11.11
C ASP A 155 7.17 1.87 -12.01
N GLN A 156 6.02 2.54 -12.08
CA GLN A 156 5.76 3.61 -13.03
C GLN A 156 5.15 4.82 -12.32
N ILE A 157 5.57 6.01 -12.74
CA ILE A 157 5.02 7.28 -12.28
C ILE A 157 4.63 8.05 -13.53
N ASP A 158 3.45 8.68 -13.50
CA ASP A 158 3.01 9.55 -14.58
C ASP A 158 4.00 10.71 -14.75
N ASN A 159 4.29 11.09 -16.00
CA ASN A 159 5.18 12.22 -16.31
C ASN A 159 4.64 13.56 -15.77
N ARG A 160 3.35 13.61 -15.40
CA ARG A 160 2.71 14.77 -14.78
C ARG A 160 2.71 14.75 -13.25
N SER A 161 3.35 13.76 -12.61
CA SER A 161 3.40 13.68 -11.15
C SER A 161 4.09 14.88 -10.53
N LEU A 162 3.50 15.43 -9.47
CA LEU A 162 3.99 16.59 -8.72
C LEU A 162 5.10 16.25 -7.71
N VAL A 163 5.45 14.96 -7.61
CA VAL A 163 6.40 14.41 -6.65
C VAL A 163 7.41 13.55 -7.37
N THR A 164 8.69 13.67 -7.02
CA THR A 164 9.73 12.85 -7.64
C THR A 164 9.68 11.40 -7.14
N ARG A 165 10.26 10.48 -7.90
CA ARG A 165 10.29 9.04 -7.53
C ARG A 165 10.85 8.77 -6.13
N PRO A 166 11.95 9.40 -5.69
CA PRO A 166 12.49 9.20 -4.35
C PRO A 166 11.58 9.68 -3.22
N GLU A 167 10.77 10.71 -3.47
CA GLU A 167 9.92 11.34 -2.46
C GLU A 167 8.54 10.67 -2.37
N LEU A 168 8.10 10.05 -3.47
CA LEU A 168 6.74 9.56 -3.66
C LEU A 168 6.28 8.61 -2.56
N ILE A 169 7.15 7.72 -2.08
CA ILE A 169 6.81 6.78 -1.01
C ILE A 169 6.58 7.55 0.30
N VAL A 170 7.49 8.43 0.69
CA VAL A 170 7.40 9.19 1.95
C VAL A 170 6.17 10.09 1.93
N VAL A 171 5.94 10.81 0.84
CA VAL A 171 4.77 11.68 0.66
C VAL A 171 3.47 10.87 0.67
N ALA A 172 3.43 9.72 0.01
CA ALA A 172 2.24 8.87 -0.01
C ALA A 172 1.92 8.28 1.37
N VAL A 173 2.94 7.80 2.10
CA VAL A 173 2.76 7.30 3.47
C VAL A 173 2.29 8.43 4.39
N PHE A 174 2.91 9.62 4.29
CA PHE A 174 2.49 10.78 5.08
C PHE A 174 1.04 11.15 4.80
N ALA A 175 0.63 11.29 3.53
CA ALA A 175 -0.75 11.59 3.15
C ALA A 175 -1.72 10.53 3.68
N GLY A 176 -1.36 9.25 3.56
CA GLY A 176 -2.18 8.15 4.08
C GLY A 176 -2.37 8.25 5.59
N MET A 177 -1.29 8.43 6.34
CA MET A 177 -1.36 8.61 7.79
C MET A 177 -2.15 9.86 8.19
N LEU A 178 -1.97 10.98 7.49
CA LEU A 178 -2.69 12.23 7.75
C LEU A 178 -4.21 12.04 7.58
N SER A 179 -4.64 11.35 6.53
CA SER A 179 -6.08 11.07 6.34
C SER A 179 -6.68 10.09 7.35
N LEU A 180 -5.86 9.22 7.96
CA LEU A 180 -6.32 8.37 9.06
C LEU A 180 -6.43 9.14 10.38
N LEU A 181 -5.62 10.19 10.56
CA LEU A 181 -5.62 11.07 11.72
C LEU A 181 -6.69 12.16 11.67
N ALA A 182 -7.16 12.52 10.49
CA ALA A 182 -8.21 13.52 10.31
C ALA A 182 -9.55 13.03 10.90
N GLU A 183 -10.31 13.94 11.49
CA GLU A 183 -11.61 13.65 12.08
C GLU A 183 -12.63 13.30 10.97
N GLN A 184 -13.41 12.26 11.21
CA GLN A 184 -14.41 11.76 10.26
C GLN A 184 -15.77 12.33 10.62
N ASP A 185 -15.96 13.64 10.40
CA ASP A 185 -17.26 14.26 10.60
C ASP A 185 -18.05 14.27 9.28
N ASP A 186 -18.88 13.23 9.07
CA ASP A 186 -19.82 13.01 7.95
C ASP A 186 -19.31 13.26 6.52
N ALA A 187 -18.01 13.49 6.36
CA ALA A 187 -17.37 13.90 5.13
C ALA A 187 -17.09 12.72 4.20
N ASP A 188 -17.15 12.98 2.90
CA ASP A 188 -16.73 12.03 1.88
C ASP A 188 -15.27 11.63 2.12
N ARG A 189 -15.07 10.36 2.50
CA ARG A 189 -13.75 9.78 2.78
C ARG A 189 -12.75 10.00 1.66
N GLU A 190 -13.20 9.89 0.41
CA GLU A 190 -12.32 10.04 -0.73
C GLU A 190 -11.85 11.50 -0.85
N ALA A 191 -12.75 12.46 -0.61
CA ALA A 191 -12.41 13.88 -0.56
C ALA A 191 -11.40 14.21 0.55
N MET A 192 -11.56 13.59 1.73
CA MET A 192 -10.60 13.73 2.84
C MET A 192 -9.21 13.18 2.46
N ILE A 193 -9.14 12.00 1.85
CA ILE A 193 -7.87 11.43 1.37
C ILE A 193 -7.24 12.34 0.29
N PHE A 194 -8.06 12.96 -0.55
CA PHE A 194 -7.63 13.89 -1.57
C PHE A 194 -7.05 15.19 -0.96
N ALA A 195 -7.72 15.77 0.02
CA ALA A 195 -7.22 16.94 0.76
C ALA A 195 -5.89 16.63 1.46
N ALA A 196 -5.80 15.49 2.15
CA ALA A 196 -4.56 15.04 2.80
C ALA A 196 -3.41 14.87 1.78
N THR A 197 -3.71 14.33 0.61
CA THR A 197 -2.73 14.17 -0.48
C THR A 197 -2.24 15.52 -0.99
N ASP A 198 -3.14 16.47 -1.21
CA ASP A 198 -2.79 17.80 -1.72
C ASP A 198 -1.95 18.58 -0.69
N ILE A 199 -2.29 18.49 0.60
CA ILE A 199 -1.49 19.05 1.69
C ILE A 199 -0.10 18.41 1.74
N ALA A 200 0.00 17.08 1.62
CA ALA A 200 1.27 16.38 1.63
C ALA A 200 2.16 16.80 0.45
N VAL A 201 1.59 16.99 -0.75
CA VAL A 201 2.31 17.51 -1.93
C VAL A 201 2.79 18.95 -1.67
N ALA A 202 1.95 19.81 -1.11
CA ALA A 202 2.31 21.19 -0.79
C ALA A 202 3.42 21.28 0.27
N LEU A 203 3.46 20.34 1.21
CA LEU A 203 4.45 20.28 2.29
C LEU A 203 5.64 19.35 1.99
N ARG A 204 5.77 18.82 0.77
CA ARG A 204 6.74 17.77 0.42
C ARG A 204 8.17 18.09 0.88
N GLU A 205 8.64 19.33 0.72
CA GLU A 205 10.01 19.70 1.09
C GLU A 205 10.24 19.60 2.60
N LYS A 206 9.25 20.02 3.41
CA LYS A 206 9.31 19.92 4.88
C LYS A 206 9.19 18.49 5.37
N ILE A 207 8.34 17.69 4.71
CA ILE A 207 8.19 16.26 5.01
C ILE A 207 9.52 15.54 4.73
N MET A 208 10.12 15.81 3.57
CA MET A 208 11.39 15.19 3.17
C MET A 208 12.55 15.61 4.05
N ASP A 209 12.66 16.90 4.41
CA ASP A 209 13.70 17.38 5.34
C ASP A 209 13.58 16.69 6.71
N SER A 210 12.36 16.59 7.24
CA SER A 210 12.10 15.94 8.53
C SER A 210 12.39 14.42 8.47
N TYR A 211 11.99 13.76 7.38
CA TYR A 211 12.28 12.34 7.15
C TYR A 211 13.78 12.06 7.03
N GLN A 212 14.51 12.86 6.24
CA GLN A 212 15.96 12.70 6.05
C GLN A 212 16.74 12.89 7.36
N LYS A 213 16.31 13.83 8.21
CA LYS A 213 16.88 14.05 9.55
C LYS A 213 16.41 13.02 10.59
N ARG A 214 15.48 12.14 10.23
CA ARG A 214 14.77 11.23 11.16
C ARG A 214 14.13 11.99 12.34
N ASP A 215 13.65 13.22 12.09
CA ASP A 215 13.02 14.07 13.08
C ASP A 215 11.53 13.72 13.21
N ALA A 216 11.25 12.70 14.01
CA ALA A 216 9.88 12.27 14.28
C ALA A 216 9.04 13.36 14.98
N SER A 217 9.67 14.24 15.75
CA SER A 217 8.96 15.35 16.43
C SER A 217 8.51 16.40 15.44
N ALA A 218 9.36 16.77 14.47
CA ALA A 218 8.98 17.68 13.40
C ALA A 218 7.86 17.08 12.52
N LEU A 219 7.93 15.78 12.19
CA LEU A 219 6.85 15.09 11.47
C LEU A 219 5.54 15.07 12.27
N ALA A 220 5.60 14.81 13.58
CA ALA A 220 4.41 14.80 14.45
C ALA A 220 3.75 16.19 14.48
N ALA A 221 4.53 17.27 14.61
CA ALA A 221 4.02 18.63 14.55
C ALA A 221 3.39 18.98 13.20
N LEU A 222 3.90 18.42 12.09
CA LEU A 222 3.26 18.56 10.79
C LEU A 222 1.90 17.85 10.76
N PHE A 223 1.81 16.63 11.30
CA PHE A 223 0.55 15.89 11.38
C PHE A 223 -0.49 16.64 12.22
N GLU A 224 -0.13 17.04 13.44
CA GLU A 224 -1.01 17.77 14.35
C GLU A 224 -1.56 19.04 13.71
N ARG A 225 -0.68 19.84 13.08
CA ARG A 225 -1.09 21.07 12.40
C ARG A 225 -2.03 20.82 11.22
N CYS A 226 -1.84 19.73 10.48
CA CYS A 226 -2.57 19.51 9.24
C CYS A 226 -3.86 18.70 9.42
N ALA A 227 -3.99 17.92 10.49
CA ALA A 227 -5.12 17.01 10.68
C ALA A 227 -6.48 17.72 10.72
N SER A 228 -6.52 18.98 11.19
CA SER A 228 -7.73 19.81 11.23
C SER A 228 -8.04 20.55 9.92
N HIS A 229 -7.19 20.41 8.90
CA HIS A 229 -7.33 21.07 7.59
C HIS A 229 -7.66 20.10 6.46
N VAL A 230 -7.87 18.83 6.80
CA VAL A 230 -8.17 17.71 5.92
C VAL A 230 -9.63 17.34 6.08
#